data_AF-K1TIS0-F1
#
_entry.id   AF-K1TIS0-F1
#
_cell.length_a   1.000
_cell.length_b   1.000
_cell.length_c   1.000
_cell.angle_alpha   90.00
_cell.angle_beta   90.00
_cell.angle_gamma   90.00
#
_symmetry.space_group_name_H-M   'P 1'
#
loop_
_entity.id
_entity.type
_entity.pdbx_description
1 polymer ?
#
loop_
_entity_poly.entity_id
_entity_poly.type
_entity_poly.pdbx_seq_one_letter_code
_entity_poly.pdbx_strand_id
1 'polypeptide(L)' 'ALQERVMRMGGVDVIGHITAENTGAYLVTPDGGEIRLKAQGFRDKE' A
#
# COMPACT_ATOMS: atom_id res chain seq x y z
N ALA A 1 -14.42 -7.34 5.42
CA ALA A 1 -13.82 -5.98 5.56
C ALA A 1 -13.89 -5.19 4.23
N LEU A 2 -13.68 -3.87 4.22
CA LEU A 2 -13.76 -3.03 2.99
C LEU A 2 -12.81 -3.54 1.89
N GLN A 3 -11.60 -3.95 2.25
CA GLN A 3 -10.59 -4.50 1.35
C GLN A 3 -11.12 -5.71 0.55
N GLU A 4 -11.75 -6.68 1.21
CA GLU A 4 -12.31 -7.87 0.55
C GLU A 4 -13.43 -7.52 -0.43
N ARG A 5 -14.19 -6.45 -0.17
CA ARG A 5 -15.23 -5.97 -1.09
C ARG A 5 -14.61 -5.36 -2.34
N VAL A 6 -13.51 -4.62 -2.20
CA VAL A 6 -12.78 -4.02 -3.32
C VAL A 6 -12.09 -5.09 -4.16
N MET A 7 -11.48 -6.10 -3.53
CA MET A 7 -10.86 -7.25 -4.22
C MET A 7 -11.85 -8.10 -5.03
N ARG A 8 -13.15 -8.02 -4.76
CA ARG A 8 -14.21 -8.75 -5.48
C ARG A 8 -14.91 -7.90 -6.53
N MET A 9 -14.49 -6.65 -6.76
CA MET A 9 -15.08 -5.77 -7.75
C MET A 9 -14.61 -6.16 -9.15
N GLY A 10 -15.53 -6.64 -10.00
CA GLY A 10 -15.20 -7.00 -11.37
C GLY A 10 -14.63 -5.81 -12.16
N GLY A 11 -13.56 -6.05 -12.92
CA GLY A 11 -12.87 -5.01 -13.69
C GLY A 11 -11.85 -4.19 -12.89
N VAL A 12 -11.62 -4.52 -11.62
CA VAL A 12 -10.57 -3.91 -10.78
C VAL A 12 -9.57 -4.98 -10.37
N ASP A 13 -8.28 -4.69 -10.56
CA ASP A 13 -7.19 -5.49 -10.02
C ASP A 13 -6.54 -4.75 -8.84
N VAL A 14 -6.40 -5.42 -7.71
CA VAL A 14 -5.94 -4.81 -6.45
C VAL A 14 -4.48 -5.20 -6.19
N ILE A 15 -3.57 -4.24 -6.36
CA ILE A 15 -2.12 -4.46 -6.16
C ILE A 15 -1.63 -4.20 -4.73
N GLY A 16 -2.52 -3.79 -3.80
CA GLY A 16 -2.16 -3.54 -2.40
C GLY A 16 -3.00 -2.46 -1.72
N HIS A 17 -2.61 -2.08 -0.51
CA HIS A 17 -3.20 -0.97 0.25
C HIS A 17 -2.12 -0.11 0.92
N ILE A 18 -2.41 1.19 1.11
CA ILE A 18 -1.48 2.11 1.76
C ILE A 18 -1.74 2.15 3.27
N THR A 19 -0.69 1.98 4.07
CA THR A 19 -0.75 2.09 5.54
C THR A 19 -0.73 3.54 5.98
N ALA A 20 -1.22 3.81 7.19
CA ALA A 20 -1.30 5.16 7.72
C ALA A 20 0.10 5.80 7.87
N GLU A 21 0.15 7.13 7.85
CA GLU A 21 1.42 7.87 8.00
C GLU A 21 2.13 7.56 9.32
N ASN A 22 1.38 7.36 10.40
CA ASN A 22 1.95 7.01 11.72
C ASN A 22 2.57 5.61 11.76
N THR A 23 2.31 4.76 10.76
CA THR A 23 2.96 3.46 10.57
C THR A 23 4.05 3.48 9.50
N GLY A 24 4.41 4.67 8.99
CA GLY A 24 5.52 4.86 8.06
C GLY A 24 5.16 4.90 6.57
N ALA A 25 3.86 4.94 6.23
CA ALA A 25 3.34 5.08 4.86
C ALA A 25 3.91 4.07 3.86
N TYR A 26 3.47 2.82 3.97
CA TYR A 26 3.86 1.72 3.08
C TYR A 26 2.73 1.32 2.16
N LEU A 27 3.04 0.90 0.94
CA LEU A 27 2.15 0.07 0.13
C LEU A 27 2.39 -1.39 0.51
N VAL A 28 1.37 -2.04 1.06
CA VAL A 28 1.38 -3.47 1.40
C VAL A 28 0.67 -4.25 0.30
N THR A 29 1.39 -5.15 -0.34
CA THR A 29 0.90 -5.97 -1.46
C THR A 29 0.09 -7.17 -0.96
N PRO A 30 -0.76 -7.80 -1.80
CA PRO A 30 -1.61 -8.92 -1.39
C PRO A 30 -0.84 -10.15 -0.90
N ASP A 31 0.40 -10.34 -1.34
CA ASP A 31 1.31 -11.42 -0.91
C ASP A 31 2.10 -11.07 0.38
N GLY A 32 1.85 -9.90 0.97
CA GLY A 32 2.48 -9.46 2.21
C GLY A 32 3.80 -8.71 2.03
N GLY A 33 4.21 -8.41 0.80
CA GLY A 33 5.34 -7.52 0.53
C GLY A 33 5.06 -6.07 0.97
N GLU A 34 6.13 -5.36 1.33
CA GLU A 34 6.04 -3.98 1.81
C GLU A 34 6.94 -3.06 0.98
N ILE A 35 6.34 -2.01 0.42
CA ILE A 35 7.04 -1.00 -0.37
C ILE A 35 6.89 0.35 0.33
N ARG A 36 7.99 0.89 0.85
CA ARG A 36 7.98 2.20 1.51
C ARG A 36 7.65 3.29 0.50
N LEU A 37 6.62 4.10 0.77
CA LEU A 37 6.27 5.22 -0.11
C LEU A 37 7.16 6.41 0.20
N LYS A 38 7.79 6.93 -0.84
CA LYS A 38 8.71 8.06 -0.74
C LYS A 38 8.71 8.82 -2.04
N ALA A 39 8.57 10.14 -1.95
CA ALA A 39 8.73 10.99 -3.13
C ALA A 39 10.17 10.92 -3.66
N GLN A 40 10.31 10.86 -4.98
CA GLN A 40 11.62 10.88 -5.63
C GLN A 40 12.42 12.11 -5.18
N GLY A 41 13.70 11.91 -4.83
CA GLY A 41 14.59 13.00 -4.41
C GLY A 41 14.57 13.34 -2.92
N PHE A 42 13.66 12.77 -2.12
CA PHE A 42 13.74 12.88 -0.67
C PHE A 42 14.84 11.95 -0.16
N ARG A 43 15.56 12.32 0.91
CA ARG A 43 16.50 11.40 1.57
C ARG A 43 15.73 10.48 2.51
N ASP A 44 16.27 9.28 2.76
CA ASP A 44 15.73 8.47 3.85
C ASP A 44 15.97 9.22 5.16
N LYS A 45 14.97 9.21 6.03
CA LYS A 45 15.21 9.60 7.43
C LYS A 45 16.07 8.47 8.01
N GLU A 46 17.32 8.79 8.32
CA GLU A 46 18.26 7.96 9.07
C GLU A 46 17.67 7.58 10.43
#